data_AF-A0A7F8QEN6-F1
#
_entry.id   AF-A0A7F8QEN6-F1
#
_cell.length_a   1.000
_cell.length_b   1.000
_cell.length_c   1.000
_cell.angle_alpha   90.00
_cell.angle_beta   90.00
_cell.angle_gamma   90.00
#
_symmetry.space_group_name_H-M   'P 1'
#
loop_
_entity.id
_entity.type
_entity.pdbx_description
1 polymer ?
#
loop_
_entity_poly.entity_id
_entity_poly.type
_entity_poly.pdbx_seq_one_letter_code
_entity_poly.pdbx_strand_id
1 'polypeptide(L)' 'MWGFAGGRLFGIFSAPVLVAVVCCAQSVNDPGNMSFVKETVDKLLKGYDIRLRPDFGGPPVCVGMNIDIASIDMVSEVNM' A
#
# COMPACT_ATOMS: atom_id res chain seq x y z
N MET A 1 38.69 32.40 35.11
CA MET A 1 38.46 30.95 34.97
C MET A 1 37.29 30.60 35.89
N TRP A 2 36.09 30.39 35.35
CA TRP A 2 34.94 29.96 36.16
C TRP A 2 34.22 28.85 35.40
N GLY A 3 34.17 27.66 36.02
CA GLY A 3 33.76 26.42 35.40
C GLY A 3 32.25 26.31 35.18
N PHE A 4 31.89 25.90 33.97
CA PHE A 4 30.53 25.56 33.56
C PHE A 4 30.09 24.27 34.27
N ALA A 5 29.22 24.40 35.27
CA ALA A 5 28.59 23.27 35.94
C ALA A 5 27.60 22.59 34.98
N GLY A 6 27.71 21.26 34.87
CA GLY A 6 27.03 20.45 33.87
C GLY A 6 25.51 20.35 34.05
N GLY A 7 24.78 20.83 33.05
CA GLY A 7 23.35 20.55 32.86
C GLY A 7 23.14 19.24 32.09
N ARG A 8 23.11 18.11 32.82
CA ARG A 8 22.62 16.81 32.33
C ARG A 8 21.09 16.79 32.38
N LEU A 9 20.39 17.35 31.39
CA LEU A 9 18.94 17.04 31.23
C LEU A 9 18.29 17.36 29.86
N PHE A 10 19.04 17.77 28.82
CA PHE A 10 18.45 18.15 27.53
C PHE A 10 18.56 17.08 26.40
N GLY A 11 19.25 15.96 26.65
CA GLY A 11 19.62 15.01 25.60
C GLY A 11 18.69 13.80 25.38
N ILE A 12 17.68 13.59 26.24
CA ILE A 12 16.90 12.33 26.24
C ILE A 12 15.56 12.47 25.49
N PHE A 13 15.00 13.68 25.40
CA PHE A 13 13.76 13.93 24.65
C PHE A 13 13.94 14.01 23.13
N SER A 14 15.18 14.14 22.61
CA SER A 14 15.40 14.25 21.16
C SER A 14 15.33 12.91 20.44
N ALA A 15 15.69 11.80 21.09
CA ALA A 15 15.74 10.48 20.45
C ALA A 15 14.36 9.98 19.96
N PRO A 16 13.28 9.97 20.75
CA PRO A 16 11.97 9.51 20.26
C PRO A 16 11.38 10.45 19.21
N VAL A 17 11.65 11.76 19.33
CA VAL A 17 11.20 12.77 18.37
C VAL A 17 11.93 12.62 17.03
N LEU A 18 13.23 12.36 17.03
CA LEU A 18 14.01 12.11 15.81
C LEU A 18 13.59 10.81 15.11
N VAL A 19 13.32 9.74 15.87
CA VAL A 19 12.80 8.48 15.31
C VAL A 19 11.43 8.70 14.68
N ALA A 20 10.52 9.43 15.34
CA ALA A 20 9.22 9.77 14.77
C ALA A 20 9.35 10.58 13.47
N VAL A 21 10.24 11.59 13.42
CA VAL A 21 10.47 12.40 12.22
C VAL A 21 11.06 11.57 11.06
N VAL A 22 11.98 10.65 11.33
CA VAL A 22 12.55 9.75 10.31
C VAL A 22 11.51 8.75 9.79
N CYS A 23 10.67 8.19 10.67
CA CYS A 23 9.55 7.32 10.28
C CYS A 23 8.53 8.08 9.42
N CYS A 24 8.24 9.34 9.73
CA CYS A 24 7.37 10.18 8.90
C CYS A 24 7.99 10.51 7.53
N ALA A 25 9.31 10.68 7.45
CA ALA A 25 9.99 10.98 6.18
C ALA A 25 10.04 9.80 5.21
N GLN A 26 10.03 8.55 5.71
CA GLN A 26 9.97 7.34 4.88
C GLN A 26 8.54 6.93 4.48
N SER A 27 7.53 7.69 4.90
CA SER A 27 6.12 7.38 4.60
C SER A 27 5.81 7.37 3.10
N VAL A 28 6.62 8.04 2.29
CA VAL A 28 6.44 8.13 0.84
C VAL A 28 7.64 7.44 0.20
N ASN A 29 7.42 6.24 -0.34
CA ASN A 29 8.44 5.56 -1.13
C ASN A 29 8.46 6.14 -2.55
N ASP A 30 9.65 6.31 -3.11
CA ASP A 30 9.81 6.80 -4.48
C ASP A 30 9.16 5.83 -5.49
N PRO A 31 8.24 6.27 -6.35
CA PRO A 31 7.57 5.39 -7.32
C PRO A 31 8.54 4.84 -8.37
N GLY A 32 9.71 5.46 -8.57
CA GLY A 32 10.76 4.99 -9.47
C GLY A 32 11.64 3.88 -8.88
N ASN A 33 11.48 3.55 -7.59
CA ASN A 33 12.28 2.52 -6.94
C ASN A 33 11.73 1.12 -7.25
N MET A 34 12.18 0.55 -8.38
CA MET A 34 11.69 -0.74 -8.88
C MET A 34 11.98 -1.93 -7.95
N SER A 35 13.06 -1.91 -7.15
CA SER A 35 13.31 -2.99 -6.20
C SER A 35 12.28 -2.99 -5.07
N PHE A 36 11.90 -1.81 -4.59
CA PHE A 36 10.84 -1.65 -3.59
C PHE A 36 9.47 -2.09 -4.13
N VAL A 37 9.13 -1.70 -5.38
CA VAL A 37 7.89 -2.14 -6.04
C VAL A 37 7.86 -3.65 -6.19
N LYS A 38 8.96 -4.26 -6.64
CA LYS A 38 9.08 -5.71 -6.79
C LYS A 38 8.87 -6.43 -5.45
N GLU A 39 9.61 -6.03 -4.41
CA GLU A 39 9.46 -6.64 -3.08
C GLU A 39 8.04 -6.49 -2.52
N THR A 40 7.37 -5.38 -2.82
CA THR A 40 5.99 -5.15 -2.40
C THR A 40 5.02 -6.09 -3.12
N VAL A 41 5.16 -6.25 -4.44
CA VAL A 41 4.34 -7.19 -5.23
C VAL A 41 4.60 -8.64 -4.81
N ASP A 42 5.87 -9.02 -4.60
CA ASP A 42 6.25 -10.36 -4.15
C ASP A 42 5.61 -10.69 -2.78
N LYS A 43 5.54 -9.71 -1.87
CA LYS A 43 4.87 -9.87 -0.57
C LYS A 43 3.35 -10.05 -0.71
N LEU A 44 2.71 -9.37 -1.66
CA LEU A 44 1.26 -9.51 -1.91
C LEU A 44 0.90 -10.90 -2.46
N LEU A 45 1.77 -11.47 -3.30
CA LEU A 45 1.52 -12.78 -3.90
C LEU A 45 1.94 -13.94 -2.97
N LYS A 46 2.86 -13.70 -2.04
CA LYS A 46 3.33 -14.73 -1.11
C LYS A 46 2.20 -15.17 -0.17
N GLY A 47 1.73 -16.40 -0.36
CA GLY A 47 0.68 -17.01 0.48
C GLY A 47 -0.75 -16.61 0.11
N TYR A 48 -0.94 -15.94 -1.03
CA TYR A 48 -2.27 -15.67 -1.58
C TYR A 48 -2.92 -16.96 -2.11
N ASP A 49 -4.02 -17.41 -1.52
CA ASP A 49 -4.78 -18.56 -2.00
C ASP A 49 -5.86 -18.12 -2.99
N ILE A 50 -5.61 -18.33 -4.28
CA ILE A 50 -6.51 -17.98 -5.39
C ILE A 50 -7.88 -18.68 -5.34
N ARG A 51 -8.03 -19.75 -4.53
CA ARG A 51 -9.26 -20.55 -4.46
C ARG A 51 -10.28 -19.94 -3.51
N LEU A 52 -9.84 -19.07 -2.61
CA LEU A 52 -10.71 -18.42 -1.64
C LEU A 52 -11.16 -17.08 -2.21
N ARG A 53 -12.47 -16.83 -2.22
CA ARG A 53 -12.99 -15.49 -2.48
C ARG A 53 -12.58 -14.53 -1.36
N PRO A 54 -12.44 -13.22 -1.64
CA PRO A 54 -12.36 -12.22 -0.59
C PRO A 54 -13.54 -12.37 0.40
N ASP A 55 -13.25 -12.16 1.68
CA ASP A 55 -14.19 -12.32 2.80
C ASP A 55 -14.90 -13.68 2.80
N PHE A 56 -14.12 -14.76 2.67
CA PHE A 56 -14.63 -16.13 2.70
C PHE A 56 -15.33 -16.44 4.03
N GLY A 57 -16.63 -16.78 3.98
CA GLY A 57 -17.47 -16.99 5.17
C GLY A 57 -18.09 -15.72 5.76
N GLY A 58 -17.73 -14.55 5.22
CA GLY A 58 -18.31 -13.26 5.58
C GLY A 58 -19.39 -12.80 4.59
N PRO A 59 -19.70 -11.49 4.58
CA PRO A 59 -20.70 -10.91 3.69
C PRO A 59 -20.38 -11.12 2.20
N PRO A 60 -21.36 -10.90 1.31
CA PRO A 60 -21.13 -10.96 -0.14
C PRO A 60 -20.12 -9.93 -0.61
N VAL A 61 -19.29 -10.29 -1.58
CA VAL A 61 -18.39 -9.35 -2.25
C VAL A 61 -19.15 -8.58 -3.33
N CYS A 62 -19.06 -7.25 -3.29
CA CYS A 62 -19.67 -6.39 -4.30
C CYS A 62 -18.79 -6.34 -5.56
N VAL A 63 -19.30 -6.81 -6.69
CA VAL A 63 -18.60 -6.78 -7.98
C VAL A 63 -19.23 -5.72 -8.87
N GLY A 64 -18.46 -4.68 -9.23
CA GLY A 64 -18.86 -3.68 -10.21
C GLY A 64 -18.51 -4.16 -11.62
N MET A 65 -19.50 -4.19 -12.52
CA MET A 65 -19.30 -4.55 -13.92
C MET A 65 -19.28 -3.28 -14.78
N ASN A 66 -18.36 -3.22 -15.74
CA ASN A 66 -18.32 -2.18 -16.76
C ASN A 66 -18.24 -2.83 -18.14
N ILE A 67 -19.11 -2.43 -19.05
CA ILE A 67 -19.19 -2.95 -20.42
C ILE A 67 -18.99 -1.78 -21.36
N ASP A 68 -17.94 -1.85 -22.18
CA ASP A 68 -17.68 -0.90 -23.26
C ASP A 68 -17.85 -1.62 -24.60
N ILE A 69 -18.76 -1.13 -25.44
CA ILE A 69 -19.12 -1.78 -26.70
C ILE A 69 -18.29 -1.13 -27.80
N ALA A 70 -17.33 -1.88 -28.34
CA ALA A 70 -16.54 -1.41 -29.47
C ALA A 70 -17.35 -1.32 -30.77
N SER A 71 -18.08 -2.40 -31.10
CA SER A 71 -18.97 -2.47 -32.26
C SER A 71 -20.02 -3.56 -32.07
N ILE A 72 -21.10 -3.49 -32.85
CA ILE A 72 -22.10 -4.56 -32.97
C ILE A 72 -21.93 -5.15 -34.36
N ASP A 73 -21.60 -6.45 -34.44
CA ASP A 73 -21.17 -7.07 -35.69
C ASP A 73 -22.32 -7.28 -36.69
N MET A 74 -23.27 -8.15 -36.38
CA MET A 74 -24.45 -8.39 -37.22
C MET A 74 -25.65 -8.70 -36.34
N VAL A 75 -26.81 -8.20 -36.76
CA VAL A 75 -28.11 -8.54 -36.17
C VAL A 75 -28.82 -9.44 -37.16
N SER A 76 -29.14 -10.68 -36.75
CA SER A 76 -29.81 -11.66 -37.61
C SER A 76 -31.32 -11.66 -37.36
N GLU A 77 -32.10 -11.46 -38.42
CA GLU A 77 -33.57 -11.55 -38.39
C GLU A 77 -34.08 -12.99 -38.42
N VAL A 78 -33.25 -13.94 -38.88
CA VAL A 78 -33.62 -15.35 -39.03
C VAL A 78 -33.35 -16.15 -37.74
N ASN A 79 -32.37 -15.72 -36.95
CA ASN A 79 -31.97 -16.39 -35.70
C ASN A 79 -32.44 -15.59 -34.48
N MET A 80 -33.73 -15.25 -34.47
CA MET A 80 -34.38 -14.63 -33.31
C MET A 80 -35.01 -15.69 -32.40
#